data_AF-A0A2P6MYM1-F1
#
_entry.id   AF-A0A2P6MYM1-F1
#
_cell.length_a   1.000
_cell.length_b   1.000
_cell.length_c   1.000
_cell.angle_alpha   90.00
_cell.angle_beta   90.00
_cell.angle_gamma   90.00
#
_symmetry.space_group_name_H-M   'P 1'
#
loop_
_entity.id
_entity.type
_entity.pdbx_description
1 polymer ?
#
loop_
_entity_poly.entity_id
_entity_poly.type
_entity_poly.pdbx_seq_one_letter_code
_entity_poly.pdbx_strand_id
1 'polypeptide(L)'
;TLRDAAHKTINSRDPNHRHWWRHKKQLPIHNREVVRWWMANVRESVWEEARDAAQRDDVDVLDLLGWDDTQLSPRHRNLCRPGWRRESILLEALVKGSKRTINAYHQSGDISGVPAVECLSKMNLWPRLGEEGNLKMIQWLYNQQSIGGLPSVTWPNRILGGSYLCLRPAAKAGHKHVISWFKERGDIDEHTSLDIRYKGAAEGGRLDILTWLEDNGFYLDDDLDSGAALADFAQSLAVFEWAVKRSLPGESGVSVYEEAVSAGCTEVMRYCVENQFDLPIFGSVMGFPVHDENCEAIQLAVNHGYITNETDLTFESTDEQFELIRWMHERDVLHPELSVYNVQHSLMKDSYIAAVLNDNLDILQWAAEKGYLTDTNIYQNGSPETIEWLMRKPMEWMLQRKWNKRQDEVQRWFQREDIKREWLMHLWEHGIDISLPTVSVEKNLPKAVYNLKYDQSDALEVKSRRHLLTTMSFE
;
A
#
# COMPACT_ATOMS: atom_id res chain seq x y z
N THR A 1 -5.63 29.52 23.46
CA THR A 1 -6.17 28.29 24.08
C THR A 1 -5.51 27.05 23.46
N LEU A 2 -5.64 25.85 24.05
CA LEU A 2 -5.14 24.60 23.44
C LEU A 2 -5.74 24.36 22.04
N ARG A 3 -7.01 24.76 21.86
CA ARG A 3 -7.69 24.80 20.56
C ARG A 3 -6.95 25.71 19.57
N ASP A 4 -6.59 26.94 19.96
CA ASP A 4 -5.90 27.88 19.06
C ASP A 4 -4.49 27.39 18.68
N ALA A 5 -3.79 26.72 19.60
CA ALA A 5 -2.48 26.12 19.34
C ALA A 5 -2.56 24.92 18.38
N ALA A 6 -3.56 24.06 18.56
CA ALA A 6 -3.85 22.97 17.63
C ALA A 6 -4.19 23.52 16.24
N HIS A 7 -5.12 24.47 16.15
CA HIS A 7 -5.50 25.13 14.89
C HIS A 7 -4.31 25.78 14.18
N LYS A 8 -3.43 26.49 14.89
CA LYS A 8 -2.24 27.14 14.30
C LYS A 8 -1.23 26.13 13.76
N THR A 9 -1.06 25.01 14.45
CA THR A 9 -0.14 23.94 14.02
C THR A 9 -0.64 23.27 12.74
N ILE A 10 -1.93 22.95 12.69
CA ILE A 10 -2.58 22.26 11.56
C ILE A 10 -2.63 23.14 10.31
N ASN A 11 -3.03 24.42 10.45
CA ASN A 11 -3.15 25.34 9.32
C ASN A 11 -1.81 25.68 8.63
N SER A 12 -0.67 25.41 9.26
CA SER A 12 0.64 25.83 8.75
C SER A 12 1.30 24.86 7.77
N ARG A 13 0.79 23.63 7.64
CA ARG A 13 1.44 22.54 6.88
C ARG A 13 0.69 22.08 5.62
N ASP A 14 -0.53 22.54 5.39
CA ASP A 14 -1.39 22.06 4.30
C ASP A 14 -1.85 23.22 3.38
N PRO A 15 -1.48 23.22 2.08
CA PRO A 15 -1.99 24.16 1.08
C PRO A 15 -3.54 24.16 0.98
N ASN A 16 -4.19 23.05 1.31
CA ASN A 16 -5.64 22.83 1.28
C ASN A 16 -6.32 22.96 2.66
N HIS A 17 -5.82 23.86 3.53
CA HIS A 17 -6.34 24.15 4.89
C HIS A 17 -7.85 24.47 5.00
N ARG A 18 -8.60 24.59 3.90
CA ARG A 18 -10.07 24.73 3.93
C ARG A 18 -10.80 23.39 3.87
N HIS A 19 -10.10 22.28 3.66
CA HIS A 19 -10.67 20.92 3.60
C HIS A 19 -9.79 19.86 4.31
N TRP A 20 -8.75 20.27 5.05
CA TRP A 20 -7.82 19.37 5.77
C TRP A 20 -8.52 18.37 6.70
N TRP A 21 -9.64 18.78 7.32
CA TRP A 21 -10.43 17.93 8.21
C TRP A 21 -11.19 16.82 7.48
N ARG A 22 -11.24 16.84 6.15
CA ARG A 22 -11.87 15.81 5.33
C ARG A 22 -10.85 14.81 4.76
N HIS A 23 -9.64 15.27 4.43
CA HIS A 23 -8.72 14.48 3.59
C HIS A 23 -7.51 13.89 4.32
N LYS A 24 -6.90 14.60 5.29
CA LYS A 24 -5.75 14.08 6.06
C LYS A 24 -5.72 14.69 7.46
N LYS A 25 -6.45 14.09 8.40
CA LYS A 25 -6.43 14.50 9.81
C LYS A 25 -5.16 13.97 10.51
N GLN A 26 -3.94 14.39 10.16
CA GLN A 26 -2.73 13.88 10.86
C GLN A 26 -2.62 14.50 12.27
N LEU A 27 -2.54 13.68 13.33
CA LEU A 27 -2.36 14.14 14.70
C LEU A 27 -1.01 14.86 14.87
N PRO A 28 -0.99 16.08 15.43
CA PRO A 28 0.26 16.73 15.81
C PRO A 28 0.88 16.01 17.01
N ILE A 29 1.81 15.08 16.76
CA ILE A 29 2.41 14.29 17.84
C ILE A 29 3.51 15.03 18.63
N HIS A 30 3.93 16.21 18.17
CA HIS A 30 5.05 16.94 18.78
C HIS A 30 4.72 17.62 20.12
N ASN A 31 3.45 17.62 20.54
CA ASN A 31 3.04 18.22 21.80
C ASN A 31 2.03 17.32 22.52
N ARG A 32 2.42 16.79 23.68
CA ARG A 32 1.62 15.86 24.49
C ARG A 32 0.27 16.43 24.91
N GLU A 33 0.17 17.73 25.17
CA GLU A 33 -1.11 18.36 25.53
C GLU A 33 -2.05 18.42 24.32
N VAL A 34 -1.49 18.70 23.14
CA VAL A 34 -2.24 18.66 21.88
C VAL A 34 -2.68 17.23 21.54
N VAL A 35 -1.82 16.24 21.79
CA VAL A 35 -2.15 14.82 21.62
C VAL A 35 -3.34 14.42 22.49
N ARG A 36 -3.27 14.70 23.80
CA ARG A 36 -4.38 14.40 24.72
C ARG A 36 -5.67 15.12 24.34
N TRP A 37 -5.56 16.42 24.00
CA TRP A 37 -6.70 17.19 23.55
C TRP A 37 -7.33 16.60 22.30
N TRP A 38 -6.52 16.22 21.31
CA TRP A 38 -7.01 15.64 20.07
C TRP A 38 -7.69 14.29 20.28
N MET A 39 -7.07 13.39 21.04
CA MET A 39 -7.65 12.08 21.33
C MET A 39 -9.00 12.19 22.05
N ALA A 40 -9.17 13.22 22.88
CA ALA A 40 -10.42 13.47 23.60
C ALA A 40 -11.49 14.20 22.78
N ASN A 41 -11.12 14.96 21.74
CA ASN A 41 -12.03 15.90 21.06
C ASN A 41 -12.20 15.66 19.56
N VAL A 42 -11.30 14.91 18.91
CA VAL A 42 -11.23 14.79 17.44
C VAL A 42 -11.38 13.34 17.01
N ARG A 43 -10.37 12.49 17.29
CA ARG A 43 -10.39 11.06 17.00
C ARG A 43 -9.29 10.31 17.75
N GLU A 44 -9.47 8.99 17.87
CA GLU A 44 -8.43 8.09 18.37
C GLU A 44 -7.26 7.98 17.36
N SER A 45 -6.13 7.41 17.79
CA SER A 45 -4.87 7.39 17.05
C SER A 45 -4.84 6.42 15.87
N VAL A 46 -4.00 6.70 14.88
CA VAL A 46 -3.72 5.83 13.72
C VAL A 46 -2.25 5.39 13.67
N TRP A 47 -1.94 4.39 12.85
CA TRP A 47 -0.60 3.78 12.80
C TRP A 47 0.48 4.80 12.44
N GLU A 48 0.19 5.71 11.53
CA GLU A 48 1.14 6.74 11.06
C GLU A 48 1.66 7.60 12.21
N GLU A 49 0.84 7.81 13.25
CA GLU A 49 1.15 8.64 14.41
C GLU A 49 1.99 7.87 15.43
N ALA A 50 1.64 6.60 15.66
CA ALA A 50 2.45 5.69 16.48
C ALA A 50 3.82 5.43 15.83
N ARG A 51 3.85 5.28 14.50
CA ARG A 51 5.06 5.14 13.70
C ARG A 51 5.97 6.36 13.82
N ASP A 52 5.46 7.57 13.62
CA ASP A 52 6.27 8.80 13.77
C ASP A 52 6.80 8.94 15.21
N ALA A 53 5.98 8.64 16.23
CA ALA A 53 6.43 8.66 17.62
C ALA A 53 7.55 7.65 17.89
N ALA A 54 7.44 6.43 17.36
CA ALA A 54 8.47 5.39 17.46
C ALA A 54 9.79 5.81 16.78
N GLN A 55 9.69 6.37 15.57
CA GLN A 55 10.85 6.84 14.80
C GLN A 55 11.57 8.03 15.47
N ARG A 56 10.84 8.87 16.21
CA ARG A 56 11.37 10.04 16.94
C ARG A 56 11.90 9.73 18.33
N ASP A 57 11.85 8.47 18.76
CA ASP A 57 12.24 8.03 20.11
C ASP A 57 11.40 8.67 21.23
N ASP A 58 10.12 8.94 20.94
CA ASP A 58 9.17 9.63 21.83
C ASP A 58 8.26 8.63 22.57
N VAL A 59 8.86 7.91 23.54
CA VAL A 59 8.16 6.96 24.43
C VAL A 59 6.98 7.60 25.15
N ASP A 60 7.13 8.87 25.50
CA ASP A 60 6.16 9.67 26.23
C ASP A 60 4.86 9.89 25.44
N VAL A 61 4.96 9.98 24.11
CA VAL A 61 3.82 10.01 23.20
C VAL A 61 3.30 8.60 22.92
N LEU A 62 4.18 7.61 22.77
CA LEU A 62 3.75 6.21 22.61
C LEU A 62 2.91 5.71 23.80
N ASP A 63 3.25 6.10 25.03
CA ASP A 63 2.46 5.78 26.23
C ASP A 63 1.07 6.45 26.21
N LEU A 64 0.90 7.55 25.47
CA LEU A 64 -0.40 8.20 25.27
C LEU A 64 -1.20 7.55 24.14
N LEU A 65 -0.55 7.24 23.02
CA LEU A 65 -1.21 6.64 21.85
C LEU A 65 -1.54 5.16 22.06
N GLY A 66 -0.73 4.49 22.89
CA GLY A 66 -0.72 3.05 23.16
C GLY A 66 0.30 2.29 22.31
N TRP A 67 0.85 1.22 22.91
CA TRP A 67 1.90 0.39 22.32
C TRP A 67 1.37 -0.67 21.32
N ASP A 68 0.07 -0.85 21.25
CA ASP A 68 -0.65 -1.63 20.24
C ASP A 68 -1.99 -0.92 19.98
N ASP A 69 -2.90 -1.50 19.20
CA ASP A 69 -4.21 -0.91 18.90
C ASP A 69 -5.33 -1.42 19.84
N THR A 70 -5.00 -2.15 20.90
CA THR A 70 -6.00 -2.87 21.72
C THR A 70 -6.87 -1.92 22.55
N GLN A 71 -6.33 -0.78 22.97
CA GLN A 71 -7.05 0.27 23.71
C GLN A 71 -8.05 1.05 22.85
N LEU A 72 -7.97 0.94 21.51
CA LEU A 72 -8.83 1.70 20.61
C LEU A 72 -10.25 1.12 20.60
N SER A 73 -11.25 1.98 20.46
CA SER A 73 -12.63 1.54 20.35
C SER A 73 -12.83 0.60 19.15
N PRO A 74 -13.72 -0.42 19.25
CA PRO A 74 -14.04 -1.28 18.11
C PRO A 74 -14.51 -0.50 16.88
N ARG A 75 -15.22 0.62 17.10
CA ARG A 75 -15.66 1.51 16.03
C ARG A 75 -14.47 2.08 15.26
N HIS A 76 -13.48 2.62 15.97
CA HIS A 76 -12.29 3.19 15.34
C HIS A 76 -11.39 2.14 14.69
N ARG A 77 -11.25 0.96 15.30
CA ARG A 77 -10.54 -0.16 14.69
C ARG A 77 -11.15 -0.60 13.36
N ASN A 78 -12.48 -0.59 13.24
CA ASN A 78 -13.15 -0.94 12.00
C ASN A 78 -13.07 0.15 10.93
N LEU A 79 -13.13 1.42 11.33
CA LEU A 79 -13.14 2.56 10.40
C LEU A 79 -11.73 2.90 9.88
N CYS A 80 -10.74 2.97 10.77
CA CYS A 80 -9.39 3.42 10.43
C CYS A 80 -8.40 2.28 10.24
N ARG A 81 -8.81 1.03 10.53
CA ARG A 81 -7.98 -0.19 10.46
C ARG A 81 -6.51 0.02 10.89
N PRO A 82 -6.27 0.62 12.07
CA PRO A 82 -4.95 1.01 12.52
C PRO A 82 -3.98 -0.18 12.59
N GLY A 83 -4.42 -1.33 13.11
CA GLY A 83 -3.79 -2.64 12.92
C GLY A 83 -2.36 -2.82 13.46
N TRP A 84 -1.80 -1.81 14.14
CA TRP A 84 -0.42 -1.88 14.60
C TRP A 84 -0.29 -2.70 15.88
N ARG A 85 0.84 -3.39 15.97
CA ARG A 85 1.20 -4.20 17.13
C ARG A 85 2.44 -3.62 17.79
N ARG A 86 2.72 -4.11 18.99
CA ARG A 86 3.96 -3.80 19.70
C ARG A 86 5.20 -4.04 18.86
N GLU A 87 5.23 -5.14 18.12
CA GLU A 87 6.34 -5.51 17.24
C GLU A 87 6.50 -4.54 16.06
N SER A 88 5.40 -3.92 15.60
CA SER A 88 5.45 -2.86 14.58
C SER A 88 6.20 -1.63 15.09
N ILE A 89 5.95 -1.22 16.34
CA ILE A 89 6.69 -0.12 17.00
C ILE A 89 8.16 -0.50 17.20
N LEU A 90 8.43 -1.74 17.63
CA LEU A 90 9.79 -2.24 17.79
C LEU A 90 10.56 -2.19 16.47
N LEU A 91 9.95 -2.63 15.37
CA LEU A 91 10.55 -2.57 14.04
C LEU A 91 10.97 -1.14 13.67
N GLU A 92 10.07 -0.16 13.81
CA GLU A 92 10.38 1.25 13.51
C GLU A 92 11.51 1.78 14.39
N ALA A 93 11.47 1.45 15.68
CA ALA A 93 12.50 1.83 16.63
C ALA A 93 13.86 1.19 16.31
N LEU A 94 13.89 -0.07 15.88
CA LEU A 94 15.11 -0.77 15.47
C LEU A 94 15.71 -0.17 14.20
N VAL A 95 14.87 0.13 13.20
CA VAL A 95 15.31 0.74 11.94
C VAL A 95 15.94 2.11 12.19
N LYS A 96 15.25 2.99 12.94
CA LYS A 96 15.77 4.34 13.27
C LYS A 96 16.86 4.36 14.35
N GLY A 97 16.98 3.29 15.15
CA GLY A 97 17.86 3.26 16.31
C GLY A 97 17.35 4.08 17.50
N SER A 98 16.03 4.14 17.67
CA SER A 98 15.32 4.83 18.75
C SER A 98 15.56 4.14 20.10
N LYS A 99 16.56 4.60 20.84
CA LYS A 99 17.09 3.90 22.03
C LYS A 99 16.10 3.86 23.19
N ARG A 100 15.42 4.98 23.49
CA ARG A 100 14.43 5.03 24.57
C ARG A 100 13.28 4.07 24.28
N THR A 101 12.79 4.04 23.04
CA THR A 101 11.71 3.15 22.61
C THR A 101 12.13 1.68 22.67
N ILE A 102 13.33 1.33 22.19
CA ILE A 102 13.86 -0.04 22.30
C ILE A 102 13.97 -0.48 23.78
N ASN A 103 14.49 0.39 24.65
CA ASN A 103 14.59 0.09 26.08
C ASN A 103 13.22 -0.08 26.74
N ALA A 104 12.27 0.81 26.45
CA ALA A 104 10.92 0.74 27.01
C ALA A 104 10.19 -0.54 26.56
N TYR A 105 10.39 -0.96 25.30
CA TYR A 105 9.92 -2.26 24.84
C TYR A 105 10.59 -3.39 25.66
N HIS A 106 11.93 -3.39 25.78
CA HIS A 106 12.67 -4.44 26.49
C HIS A 106 12.25 -4.60 27.96
N GLN A 107 11.98 -3.50 28.66
CA GLN A 107 11.56 -3.51 30.05
C GLN A 107 10.23 -4.25 30.27
N SER A 108 9.38 -4.26 29.25
CA SER A 108 8.07 -4.91 29.30
C SER A 108 8.06 -6.35 28.79
N GLY A 109 9.13 -6.79 28.14
CA GLY A 109 9.25 -8.12 27.54
C GLY A 109 10.59 -8.29 26.83
N ASP A 110 11.14 -9.52 26.84
CA ASP A 110 12.42 -9.78 26.20
C ASP A 110 12.35 -9.54 24.68
N ILE A 111 13.25 -8.68 24.18
CA ILE A 111 13.29 -8.29 22.76
C ILE A 111 13.92 -9.38 21.89
N SER A 112 14.75 -10.24 22.48
CA SER A 112 15.28 -11.43 21.82
C SER A 112 14.34 -12.63 21.87
N GLY A 113 13.17 -12.48 22.48
CA GLY A 113 12.18 -13.54 22.59
C GLY A 113 11.68 -14.03 21.23
N VAL A 114 11.34 -15.33 21.15
CA VAL A 114 10.88 -15.99 19.92
C VAL A 114 9.71 -15.24 19.23
N PRO A 115 8.67 -14.74 19.93
CA PRO A 115 7.56 -14.03 19.29
C PRO A 115 8.01 -12.75 18.56
N ALA A 116 8.88 -11.96 19.20
CA ALA A 116 9.40 -10.71 18.63
C ALA A 116 10.27 -11.00 17.40
N VAL A 117 11.19 -11.95 17.50
CA VAL A 117 12.10 -12.31 16.40
C VAL A 117 11.36 -12.87 15.20
N GLU A 118 10.35 -13.71 15.42
CA GLU A 118 9.52 -14.24 14.33
C GLU A 118 8.71 -13.12 13.65
N CYS A 119 8.20 -12.16 14.42
CA CYS A 119 7.47 -11.03 13.87
C CYS A 119 8.37 -10.09 13.06
N LEU A 120 9.54 -9.74 13.58
CA LEU A 120 10.53 -8.89 12.89
C LEU A 120 10.97 -9.48 11.55
N SER A 121 11.15 -10.81 11.50
CA SER A 121 11.47 -11.52 10.26
C SER A 121 10.32 -11.43 9.24
N LYS A 122 9.07 -11.61 9.69
CA LYS A 122 7.88 -11.48 8.82
C LYS A 122 7.61 -10.04 8.35
N MET A 123 8.05 -9.04 9.11
CA MET A 123 7.83 -7.62 8.79
C MET A 123 9.01 -6.97 8.03
N ASN A 124 9.86 -7.75 7.37
CA ASN A 124 10.94 -7.26 6.50
C ASN A 124 11.94 -6.32 7.21
N LEU A 125 12.39 -6.66 8.43
CA LEU A 125 13.39 -5.88 9.17
C LEU A 125 14.64 -5.52 8.35
N TRP A 126 15.24 -6.51 7.68
CA TRP A 126 16.50 -6.32 6.95
C TRP A 126 16.39 -5.37 5.76
N PRO A 127 15.42 -5.52 4.85
CA PRO A 127 15.19 -4.53 3.81
C PRO A 127 15.12 -3.10 4.34
N ARG A 128 14.35 -2.88 5.42
CA ARG A 128 14.16 -1.55 6.02
C ARG A 128 15.42 -0.99 6.69
N LEU A 129 16.23 -1.84 7.32
CA LEU A 129 17.56 -1.44 7.82
C LEU A 129 18.50 -1.05 6.68
N GLY A 130 18.38 -1.74 5.53
CA GLY A 130 19.06 -1.42 4.30
C GLY A 130 18.69 -0.04 3.78
N GLU A 131 17.39 0.26 3.66
CA GLU A 131 16.87 1.57 3.22
C GLU A 131 17.35 2.72 4.12
N GLU A 132 17.32 2.53 5.44
CA GLU A 132 17.78 3.55 6.39
C GLU A 132 19.31 3.69 6.41
N GLY A 133 20.04 2.61 6.15
CA GLY A 133 21.50 2.59 6.19
C GLY A 133 22.07 2.61 7.62
N ASN A 134 21.31 2.17 8.62
CA ASN A 134 21.72 2.24 10.03
C ASN A 134 22.70 1.10 10.40
N LEU A 135 23.96 1.25 9.97
CA LEU A 135 25.00 0.24 10.15
C LEU A 135 25.25 -0.11 11.63
N LYS A 136 25.09 0.84 12.55
CA LYS A 136 25.25 0.58 14.00
C LYS A 136 24.21 -0.45 14.47
N MET A 137 22.94 -0.25 14.10
CA MET A 137 21.89 -1.19 14.46
C MET A 137 22.09 -2.56 13.82
N ILE A 138 22.54 -2.60 12.56
CA ILE A 138 22.93 -3.85 11.88
C ILE A 138 24.03 -4.57 12.68
N GLN A 139 25.11 -3.88 13.06
CA GLN A 139 26.21 -4.43 13.85
C GLN A 139 25.77 -4.92 15.24
N TRP A 140 24.82 -4.23 15.86
CA TRP A 140 24.22 -4.63 17.13
C TRP A 140 23.37 -5.91 17.00
N LEU A 141 22.56 -6.03 15.94
CA LEU A 141 21.80 -7.25 15.65
C LEU A 141 22.70 -8.46 15.38
N TYR A 142 23.90 -8.23 14.84
CA TYR A 142 24.94 -9.23 14.65
C TYR A 142 25.72 -9.58 15.94
N ASN A 143 25.35 -9.03 17.09
CA ASN A 143 26.06 -9.18 18.37
C ASN A 143 27.55 -8.77 18.32
N GLN A 144 27.95 -7.92 17.37
CA GLN A 144 29.35 -7.50 17.18
C GLN A 144 29.72 -6.23 17.93
N GLN A 145 28.75 -5.36 18.15
CA GLN A 145 28.95 -4.10 18.84
C GLN A 145 27.84 -3.84 19.84
N SER A 146 28.18 -3.56 21.09
CA SER A 146 27.25 -2.96 22.03
C SER A 146 27.11 -1.47 21.76
N ILE A 147 25.88 -0.96 21.75
CA ILE A 147 25.60 0.47 21.58
C ILE A 147 25.28 1.05 22.94
N GLY A 148 26.03 2.08 23.35
CA GLY A 148 25.76 2.79 24.59
C GLY A 148 24.31 3.32 24.65
N GLY A 149 23.59 2.94 25.71
CA GLY A 149 22.18 3.28 25.91
C GLY A 149 21.19 2.29 25.30
N LEU A 150 21.63 1.18 24.71
CA LEU A 150 20.77 0.05 24.35
C LEU A 150 20.92 -1.10 25.35
N PRO A 151 19.91 -2.00 25.44
CA PRO A 151 19.97 -3.10 26.38
C PRO A 151 21.04 -4.13 25.93
N SER A 152 21.62 -4.83 26.91
CA SER A 152 22.54 -5.93 26.64
C SER A 152 21.74 -7.17 26.27
N VAL A 153 21.69 -7.49 24.99
CA VAL A 153 20.88 -8.58 24.45
C VAL A 153 21.74 -9.44 23.51
N THR A 154 21.54 -10.76 23.58
CA THR A 154 22.14 -11.70 22.64
C THR A 154 21.07 -12.12 21.64
N TRP A 155 21.17 -11.60 20.42
CA TRP A 155 20.20 -11.88 19.36
C TRP A 155 20.34 -13.33 18.86
N PRO A 156 19.23 -14.08 18.69
CA PRO A 156 19.27 -15.44 18.20
C PRO A 156 19.59 -15.48 16.71
N ASN A 157 20.32 -16.50 16.25
CA ASN A 157 20.74 -16.66 14.84
C ASN A 157 19.58 -16.58 13.83
N ARG A 158 18.35 -16.93 14.24
CA ARG A 158 17.15 -16.79 13.39
C ARG A 158 16.95 -15.37 12.90
N ILE A 159 17.27 -14.35 13.69
CA ILE A 159 17.11 -12.95 13.26
C ILE A 159 18.06 -12.60 12.10
N LEU A 160 19.19 -13.30 11.99
CA LEU A 160 20.17 -13.09 10.93
C LEU A 160 19.75 -13.78 9.61
N GLY A 161 18.71 -14.62 9.65
CA GLY A 161 18.11 -15.21 8.46
C GLY A 161 17.57 -14.12 7.54
N GLY A 162 18.14 -13.99 6.35
CA GLY A 162 17.78 -12.94 5.39
C GLY A 162 18.51 -11.62 5.58
N SER A 163 19.62 -11.58 6.33
CA SER A 163 20.44 -10.36 6.50
C SER A 163 20.91 -9.72 5.19
N TYR A 164 21.27 -10.52 4.20
CA TYR A 164 21.65 -10.06 2.86
C TYR A 164 20.52 -9.29 2.13
N LEU A 165 19.25 -9.45 2.54
CA LEU A 165 18.11 -8.72 1.96
C LEU A 165 18.19 -7.21 2.20
N CYS A 166 19.06 -6.74 3.11
CA CYS A 166 19.33 -5.32 3.27
C CYS A 166 20.21 -4.72 2.14
N LEU A 167 20.90 -5.53 1.33
CA LEU A 167 21.88 -5.05 0.35
C LEU A 167 21.24 -4.32 -0.84
N ARG A 168 20.14 -4.86 -1.41
CA ARG A 168 19.43 -4.18 -2.52
C ARG A 168 18.88 -2.83 -2.08
N PRO A 169 18.15 -2.72 -0.94
CA PRO A 169 17.64 -1.43 -0.53
C PRO A 169 18.75 -0.47 -0.06
N ALA A 170 19.85 -0.99 0.51
CA ALA A 170 21.03 -0.17 0.79
C ALA A 170 21.66 0.40 -0.49
N ALA A 171 21.77 -0.39 -1.56
CA ALA A 171 22.26 0.08 -2.86
C ALA A 171 21.31 1.12 -3.46
N LYS A 172 20.00 0.86 -3.42
CA LYS A 172 18.94 1.79 -3.85
C LYS A 172 19.02 3.14 -3.13
N ALA A 173 19.19 3.11 -1.81
CA ALA A 173 19.29 4.30 -0.98
C ALA A 173 20.70 4.95 -1.00
N GLY A 174 21.72 4.26 -1.53
CA GLY A 174 23.07 4.79 -1.69
C GLY A 174 24.02 4.57 -0.51
N HIS A 175 23.73 3.61 0.35
CA HIS A 175 24.45 3.36 1.60
C HIS A 175 25.67 2.46 1.39
N LYS A 176 26.72 3.03 0.77
CA LYS A 176 28.00 2.35 0.48
C LYS A 176 28.64 1.70 1.70
N HIS A 177 28.52 2.32 2.87
CA HIS A 177 29.10 1.83 4.14
C HIS A 177 28.46 0.51 4.60
N VAL A 178 27.17 0.29 4.35
CA VAL A 178 26.51 -1.00 4.65
C VAL A 178 27.08 -2.08 3.74
N ILE A 179 27.12 -1.84 2.43
CA ILE A 179 27.63 -2.81 1.44
C ILE A 179 29.11 -3.14 1.71
N SER A 180 29.92 -2.13 2.02
CA SER A 180 31.34 -2.29 2.37
C SER A 180 31.52 -3.18 3.59
N TRP A 181 30.72 -2.95 4.63
CA TRP A 181 30.82 -3.73 5.86
C TRP A 181 30.48 -5.21 5.63
N PHE A 182 29.44 -5.52 4.86
CA PHE A 182 29.13 -6.92 4.50
C PHE A 182 30.23 -7.56 3.64
N LYS A 183 30.87 -6.79 2.74
CA LYS A 183 32.02 -7.25 1.95
C LYS A 183 33.22 -7.61 2.84
N GLU A 184 33.62 -6.70 3.71
CA GLU A 184 34.79 -6.87 4.60
C GLU A 184 34.66 -8.09 5.51
N ARG A 185 33.42 -8.49 5.82
CA ARG A 185 33.11 -9.67 6.62
C ARG A 185 33.17 -10.99 5.85
N GLY A 186 33.19 -10.93 4.52
CA GLY A 186 33.03 -12.11 3.66
C GLY A 186 31.61 -12.68 3.67
N ASP A 187 30.62 -11.92 4.14
CA ASP A 187 29.20 -12.31 4.15
C ASP A 187 28.57 -12.21 2.75
N ILE A 188 29.29 -11.60 1.80
CA ILE A 188 28.94 -11.48 0.40
C ILE A 188 29.81 -12.45 -0.40
N ASP A 189 29.20 -13.47 -1.02
CA ASP A 189 29.84 -14.19 -2.11
C ASP A 189 29.77 -13.36 -3.41
N GLU A 190 30.71 -13.61 -4.32
CA GLU A 190 30.77 -12.88 -5.59
C GLU A 190 29.47 -13.06 -6.39
N HIS A 191 28.86 -14.24 -6.34
CA HIS A 191 27.75 -14.59 -7.25
C HIS A 191 26.35 -14.17 -6.76
N THR A 192 25.99 -14.32 -5.48
CA THR A 192 24.61 -14.13 -4.99
C THR A 192 24.30 -12.65 -4.71
N SER A 193 25.31 -11.82 -4.47
CA SER A 193 25.10 -10.43 -4.06
C SER A 193 25.31 -9.40 -5.18
N LEU A 194 25.99 -9.74 -6.28
CA LEU A 194 26.22 -8.81 -7.38
C LEU A 194 24.91 -8.32 -8.00
N ASP A 195 24.05 -9.23 -8.46
CA ASP A 195 22.76 -8.89 -9.07
C ASP A 195 21.89 -8.01 -8.15
N ILE A 196 21.80 -8.41 -6.88
CA ILE A 196 21.03 -7.69 -5.83
C ILE A 196 21.49 -6.22 -5.69
N ARG A 197 22.79 -5.94 -5.81
CA ARG A 197 23.34 -4.58 -5.65
C ARG A 197 23.22 -3.75 -6.91
N TYR A 198 23.49 -4.34 -8.07
CA TYR A 198 23.36 -3.64 -9.35
C TYR A 198 21.90 -3.29 -9.62
N LYS A 199 20.97 -4.24 -9.44
CA LYS A 199 19.52 -3.96 -9.50
C LYS A 199 19.10 -2.93 -8.48
N GLY A 200 19.58 -3.01 -7.23
CA GLY A 200 19.27 -2.00 -6.22
C GLY A 200 19.74 -0.61 -6.62
N ALA A 201 20.98 -0.49 -7.11
CA ALA A 201 21.51 0.77 -7.60
C ALA A 201 20.74 1.29 -8.83
N ALA A 202 20.32 0.38 -9.72
CA ALA A 202 19.53 0.70 -10.90
C ALA A 202 18.13 1.22 -10.53
N GLU A 203 17.41 0.51 -9.65
CA GLU A 203 16.13 0.94 -9.07
C GLU A 203 16.20 2.29 -8.35
N GLY A 204 17.38 2.64 -7.81
CA GLY A 204 17.60 3.92 -7.15
C GLY A 204 18.11 5.02 -8.06
N GLY A 205 18.34 4.74 -9.35
CA GLY A 205 18.97 5.68 -10.29
C GLY A 205 20.40 6.08 -9.87
N ARG A 206 21.11 5.20 -9.15
CA ARG A 206 22.37 5.49 -8.45
C ARG A 206 23.61 5.14 -9.26
N LEU A 207 23.92 5.97 -10.26
CA LEU A 207 25.17 5.86 -11.03
C LEU A 207 26.40 5.90 -10.12
N ASP A 208 26.36 6.70 -9.04
CA ASP A 208 27.43 6.82 -8.04
C ASP A 208 27.69 5.52 -7.26
N ILE A 209 26.70 4.64 -7.15
CA ILE A 209 26.84 3.32 -6.53
C ILE A 209 27.36 2.33 -7.57
N LEU A 210 26.85 2.36 -8.80
CA LEU A 210 27.33 1.49 -9.89
C LEU A 210 28.84 1.67 -10.13
N THR A 211 29.30 2.91 -10.26
CA THR A 211 30.75 3.19 -10.40
C THR A 211 31.53 2.75 -9.16
N TRP A 212 31.00 3.02 -7.96
CA TRP A 212 31.66 2.62 -6.72
C TRP A 212 31.77 1.10 -6.57
N LEU A 213 30.77 0.34 -7.03
CA LEU A 213 30.80 -1.12 -7.04
C LEU A 213 31.95 -1.62 -7.92
N GLU A 214 32.07 -1.11 -9.14
CA GLU A 214 33.16 -1.46 -10.06
C GLU A 214 34.55 -1.12 -9.48
N ASP A 215 34.72 0.09 -8.94
CA ASP A 215 35.98 0.52 -8.31
C ASP A 215 36.36 -0.37 -7.11
N ASN A 216 35.38 -1.03 -6.51
CA ASN A 216 35.57 -1.95 -5.40
C ASN A 216 35.53 -3.42 -5.85
N GLY A 217 35.80 -3.72 -7.13
CA GLY A 217 35.94 -5.09 -7.62
C GLY A 217 34.63 -5.87 -7.65
N PHE A 218 33.50 -5.19 -7.67
CA PHE A 218 32.21 -5.80 -7.94
C PHE A 218 31.88 -5.56 -9.41
N TYR A 219 32.38 -6.42 -10.28
CA TYR A 219 32.15 -6.32 -11.71
C TYR A 219 30.87 -7.05 -12.10
N LEU A 220 30.14 -6.52 -13.07
CA LEU A 220 29.03 -7.22 -13.71
C LEU A 220 29.66 -8.18 -14.73
N ASP A 221 29.48 -9.49 -14.55
CA ASP A 221 30.06 -10.52 -15.42
C ASP A 221 29.16 -10.75 -16.64
N ASP A 222 29.77 -10.80 -17.83
CA ASP A 222 29.09 -10.96 -19.12
C ASP A 222 28.65 -12.42 -19.34
N ASP A 223 29.34 -13.40 -18.75
CA ASP A 223 29.13 -14.84 -19.00
C ASP A 223 28.14 -15.50 -18.03
N LEU A 224 27.78 -14.83 -16.94
CA LEU A 224 26.97 -15.39 -15.86
C LEU A 224 25.53 -14.92 -15.94
N ASP A 225 24.76 -15.42 -16.92
CA ASP A 225 23.29 -15.51 -16.89
C ASP A 225 22.63 -14.33 -16.16
N SER A 226 23.11 -13.12 -16.48
CA SER A 226 23.03 -12.01 -15.55
C SER A 226 21.60 -11.53 -15.62
N GLY A 227 20.83 -11.83 -14.57
CA GLY A 227 19.41 -11.50 -14.52
C GLY A 227 19.12 -9.99 -14.58
N ALA A 228 20.13 -9.16 -14.83
CA ALA A 228 20.05 -7.73 -15.04
C ALA A 228 19.81 -7.43 -16.53
N ALA A 229 18.55 -7.14 -16.87
CA ALA A 229 18.17 -6.72 -18.20
C ALA A 229 18.35 -5.20 -18.35
N LEU A 230 18.48 -4.70 -19.58
CA LEU A 230 18.55 -3.27 -19.84
C LEU A 230 17.36 -2.49 -19.24
N ALA A 231 16.17 -3.12 -19.21
CA ALA A 231 14.97 -2.58 -18.59
C ALA A 231 15.17 -2.26 -17.10
N ASP A 232 15.94 -3.06 -16.36
CA ASP A 232 16.19 -2.85 -14.92
C ASP A 232 16.89 -1.51 -14.61
N PHE A 233 17.41 -0.81 -15.63
CA PHE A 233 18.14 0.45 -15.53
C PHE A 233 17.34 1.65 -16.05
N ALA A 234 16.08 1.46 -16.42
CA ALA A 234 15.22 2.48 -17.02
C ALA A 234 14.74 3.57 -16.04
N GLN A 235 15.05 3.47 -14.75
CA GLN A 235 14.62 4.43 -13.72
C GLN A 235 15.36 5.77 -13.79
N SER A 236 16.50 5.84 -14.49
CA SER A 236 17.28 7.06 -14.65
C SER A 236 18.04 7.05 -15.97
N LEU A 237 17.94 8.13 -16.75
CA LEU A 237 18.64 8.24 -18.03
C LEU A 237 20.15 8.01 -17.89
N ALA A 238 20.79 8.55 -16.84
CA ALA A 238 22.24 8.40 -16.65
C ALA A 238 22.65 6.94 -16.38
N VAL A 239 21.80 6.19 -15.68
CA VAL A 239 22.01 4.78 -15.36
C VAL A 239 21.68 3.89 -16.57
N PHE A 240 20.61 4.22 -17.28
CA PHE A 240 20.26 3.60 -18.55
C PHE A 240 21.38 3.77 -19.59
N GLU A 241 21.92 4.97 -19.78
CA GLU A 241 23.06 5.21 -20.67
C GLU A 241 24.32 4.43 -20.23
N TRP A 242 24.53 4.27 -18.93
CA TRP A 242 25.62 3.45 -18.40
C TRP A 242 25.44 1.97 -18.76
N ALA A 243 24.20 1.47 -18.75
CA ALA A 243 23.85 0.10 -19.13
C ALA A 243 23.94 -0.12 -20.65
N VAL A 244 23.47 0.84 -21.46
CA VAL A 244 23.61 0.82 -22.93
C VAL A 244 25.09 0.73 -23.35
N LYS A 245 25.98 1.48 -22.68
CA LYS A 245 27.43 1.44 -22.96
C LYS A 245 28.07 0.07 -22.68
N ARG A 246 27.46 -0.74 -21.82
CA ARG A 246 27.89 -2.11 -21.49
C ARG A 246 27.24 -3.17 -22.38
N SER A 247 26.37 -2.76 -23.31
CA SER A 247 25.67 -3.69 -24.19
C SER A 247 24.90 -4.78 -23.42
N LEU A 248 24.33 -4.41 -22.26
CA LEU A 248 23.48 -5.33 -21.50
C LEU A 248 22.32 -5.82 -22.38
N PRO A 249 21.90 -7.09 -22.22
CA PRO A 249 20.88 -7.67 -23.07
C PRO A 249 19.53 -6.95 -22.88
N GLY A 250 18.86 -6.73 -24.01
CA GLY A 250 17.49 -6.20 -24.04
C GLY A 250 16.42 -7.29 -23.94
N GLU A 251 16.79 -8.58 -23.90
CA GLU A 251 15.82 -9.68 -23.82
C GLU A 251 15.24 -9.81 -22.40
N SER A 252 14.30 -8.92 -22.11
CA SER A 252 13.37 -9.02 -20.99
C SER A 252 11.97 -9.35 -21.54
N GLY A 253 11.14 -9.99 -20.73
CA GLY A 253 9.71 -10.15 -21.03
C GLY A 253 8.93 -8.83 -21.02
N VAL A 254 9.57 -7.73 -20.58
CA VAL A 254 9.03 -6.38 -20.46
C VAL A 254 9.97 -5.41 -21.18
N SER A 255 9.42 -4.53 -22.01
CA SER A 255 10.22 -3.55 -22.76
C SER A 255 10.78 -2.44 -21.85
N VAL A 256 11.93 -1.85 -22.22
CA VAL A 256 12.52 -0.68 -21.53
C VAL A 256 11.50 0.45 -21.40
N TYR A 257 10.66 0.66 -22.42
CA TYR A 257 9.63 1.69 -22.36
C TYR A 257 8.61 1.42 -21.23
N GLU A 258 8.13 0.20 -21.08
CA GLU A 258 7.16 -0.15 -20.02
C GLU A 258 7.76 0.01 -18.63
N GLU A 259 9.02 -0.40 -18.46
CA GLU A 259 9.73 -0.24 -17.18
C GLU A 259 9.98 1.26 -16.87
N ALA A 260 10.30 2.07 -17.88
CA ALA A 260 10.42 3.52 -17.72
C ALA A 260 9.08 4.17 -17.30
N VAL A 261 7.95 3.67 -17.82
CA VAL A 261 6.61 4.13 -17.40
C VAL A 261 6.34 3.77 -15.94
N SER A 262 6.59 2.52 -15.56
CA SER A 262 6.44 2.03 -14.18
C SER A 262 7.35 2.78 -13.19
N ALA A 263 8.53 3.19 -13.65
CA ALA A 263 9.51 3.94 -12.88
C ALA A 263 9.27 5.46 -12.83
N GLY A 264 8.37 5.99 -13.65
CA GLY A 264 8.18 7.44 -13.77
C GLY A 264 9.25 8.18 -14.59
N CYS A 265 10.13 7.47 -15.33
CA CYS A 265 11.27 8.08 -16.02
C CYS A 265 10.93 8.58 -17.44
N THR A 266 10.43 9.81 -17.53
CA THR A 266 9.99 10.40 -18.81
C THR A 266 11.12 10.56 -19.85
N GLU A 267 12.36 10.70 -19.40
CA GLU A 267 13.55 10.86 -20.22
C GLU A 267 13.86 9.58 -20.99
N VAL A 268 13.82 8.43 -20.32
CA VAL A 268 14.03 7.12 -20.97
C VAL A 268 12.86 6.82 -21.91
N MET A 269 11.63 7.17 -21.53
CA MET A 269 10.47 7.04 -22.42
C MET A 269 10.66 7.83 -23.72
N ARG A 270 11.12 9.09 -23.64
CA ARG A 270 11.43 9.92 -24.82
C ARG A 270 12.54 9.29 -25.65
N TYR A 271 13.62 8.84 -25.01
CA TYR A 271 14.72 8.14 -25.69
C TYR A 271 14.21 6.95 -26.49
N CYS A 272 13.37 6.10 -25.88
CA CYS A 272 12.79 4.92 -26.54
C CYS A 272 11.97 5.30 -27.78
N VAL A 273 11.10 6.32 -27.68
CA VAL A 273 10.26 6.76 -28.80
C VAL A 273 11.07 7.43 -29.91
N GLU A 274 11.99 8.33 -29.55
CA GLU A 274 12.84 9.05 -30.51
C GLU A 274 13.74 8.12 -31.32
N ASN A 275 14.20 7.02 -30.70
CA ASN A 275 15.11 6.05 -31.32
C ASN A 275 14.41 4.79 -31.83
N GLN A 276 13.08 4.67 -31.71
CA GLN A 276 12.34 3.44 -32.00
C GLN A 276 12.96 2.22 -31.27
N PHE A 277 13.32 2.44 -30.01
CA PHE A 277 14.09 1.51 -29.20
C PHE A 277 13.20 0.87 -28.14
N ASP A 278 13.15 -0.47 -28.17
CA ASP A 278 12.46 -1.33 -27.21
C ASP A 278 11.11 -0.78 -26.70
N LEU A 279 10.19 -0.66 -27.65
CA LEU A 279 8.82 -0.16 -27.45
C LEU A 279 7.86 -1.33 -27.14
N PRO A 280 6.68 -1.07 -26.55
CA PRO A 280 5.75 -2.11 -26.14
C PRO A 280 5.31 -3.02 -27.30
N ILE A 281 5.52 -4.33 -27.16
CA ILE A 281 5.28 -5.32 -28.22
C ILE A 281 3.80 -5.43 -28.58
N PHE A 282 2.91 -5.29 -27.59
CA PHE A 282 1.46 -5.41 -27.77
C PHE A 282 0.79 -4.08 -28.16
N GLY A 283 1.57 -3.04 -28.45
CA GLY A 283 1.04 -1.70 -28.77
C GLY A 283 0.44 -0.94 -27.59
N SER A 284 0.29 -1.58 -26.43
CA SER A 284 -0.08 -0.97 -25.15
C SER A 284 0.82 -1.48 -24.04
N VAL A 285 0.97 -0.68 -22.98
CA VAL A 285 1.69 -1.06 -21.76
C VAL A 285 0.85 -2.06 -20.98
N MET A 286 1.49 -3.10 -20.42
CA MET A 286 0.84 -4.02 -19.48
C MET A 286 0.35 -3.28 -18.22
N GLY A 287 -0.71 -3.75 -17.57
CA GLY A 287 -1.23 -3.11 -16.35
C GLY A 287 -0.24 -3.14 -15.17
N PHE A 288 -0.12 -2.02 -14.44
CA PHE A 288 0.78 -1.85 -13.29
C PHE A 288 0.18 -0.91 -12.22
N PRO A 289 0.72 -0.90 -10.98
CA PRO A 289 0.30 0.03 -9.94
C PRO A 289 0.75 1.46 -10.24
N VAL A 290 -0.20 2.39 -10.17
CA VAL A 290 0.03 3.82 -10.34
C VAL A 290 0.38 4.42 -8.99
N HIS A 291 1.59 4.95 -8.90
CA HIS A 291 2.06 5.78 -7.80
C HIS A 291 1.99 7.27 -8.19
N ASP A 292 1.94 8.16 -7.19
CA ASP A 292 1.88 9.61 -7.42
C ASP A 292 3.05 10.13 -8.26
N GLU A 293 4.25 9.62 -7.98
CA GLU A 293 5.48 9.93 -8.72
C GLU A 293 5.39 9.59 -10.21
N ASN A 294 4.50 8.69 -10.62
CA ASN A 294 4.39 8.21 -11.99
C ASN A 294 3.41 9.03 -12.84
N CYS A 295 2.73 10.03 -12.27
CA CYS A 295 1.66 10.75 -12.97
C CYS A 295 2.12 11.39 -14.30
N GLU A 296 3.31 12.01 -14.33
CA GLU A 296 3.85 12.63 -15.54
C GLU A 296 4.20 11.59 -16.62
N ALA A 297 4.76 10.44 -16.22
CA ALA A 297 5.04 9.33 -17.12
C ALA A 297 3.76 8.73 -17.69
N ILE A 298 2.70 8.59 -16.90
CA ILE A 298 1.39 8.11 -17.39
C ILE A 298 0.81 9.08 -18.41
N GLN A 299 0.85 10.39 -18.13
CA GLN A 299 0.39 11.40 -19.11
C GLN A 299 1.20 11.32 -20.41
N LEU A 300 2.51 11.15 -20.31
CA LEU A 300 3.37 11.01 -21.48
C LEU A 300 3.07 9.72 -22.25
N ALA A 301 2.83 8.60 -21.57
CA ALA A 301 2.48 7.33 -22.20
C ALA A 301 1.11 7.36 -22.89
N VAL A 302 0.13 8.09 -22.33
CA VAL A 302 -1.14 8.40 -23.00
C VAL A 302 -0.89 9.23 -24.27
N ASN A 303 -0.03 10.26 -24.20
CA ASN A 303 0.28 11.11 -25.36
C ASN A 303 1.02 10.34 -26.46
N HIS A 304 1.88 9.39 -26.10
CA HIS A 304 2.54 8.49 -27.04
C HIS A 304 1.60 7.40 -27.60
N GLY A 305 0.40 7.24 -27.02
CA GLY A 305 -0.61 6.27 -27.46
C GLY A 305 -0.42 4.85 -26.92
N TYR A 306 0.44 4.66 -25.91
CA TYR A 306 0.72 3.35 -25.31
C TYR A 306 -0.15 3.03 -24.09
N ILE A 307 -0.89 3.99 -23.57
CA ILE A 307 -1.95 3.76 -22.57
C ILE A 307 -3.29 4.00 -23.24
N THR A 308 -4.14 2.99 -23.20
CA THR A 308 -5.49 2.98 -23.79
C THR A 308 -6.52 2.57 -22.74
N ASN A 309 -7.80 2.58 -23.12
CA ASN A 309 -8.88 2.10 -22.26
C ASN A 309 -8.85 0.58 -22.01
N GLU A 310 -7.95 -0.16 -22.66
CA GLU A 310 -7.70 -1.59 -22.41
C GLU A 310 -6.59 -1.81 -21.38
N THR A 311 -5.82 -0.76 -21.05
CA THR A 311 -4.76 -0.80 -20.04
C THR A 311 -5.36 -0.84 -18.64
N ASP A 312 -5.20 -1.97 -17.94
CA ASP A 312 -5.65 -2.17 -16.54
C ASP A 312 -4.69 -1.47 -15.57
N LEU A 313 -4.86 -0.15 -15.38
CA LEU A 313 -4.13 0.62 -14.37
C LEU A 313 -4.76 0.46 -13.00
N THR A 314 -3.92 0.21 -11.98
CA THR A 314 -4.36 0.07 -10.59
C THR A 314 -3.91 1.27 -9.76
N PHE A 315 -4.83 2.12 -9.34
CA PHE A 315 -4.50 3.32 -8.55
C PHE A 315 -4.32 2.96 -7.07
N GLU A 316 -3.29 3.50 -6.41
CA GLU A 316 -3.07 3.28 -4.97
C GLU A 316 -3.97 4.16 -4.10
N SER A 317 -4.20 5.38 -4.56
CA SER A 317 -4.90 6.42 -3.81
C SER A 317 -5.76 7.21 -4.77
N THR A 318 -7.07 7.02 -4.67
CA THR A 318 -8.03 7.78 -5.48
C THR A 318 -7.95 9.27 -5.25
N ASP A 319 -7.41 9.70 -4.11
CA ASP A 319 -7.45 11.09 -3.65
C ASP A 319 -6.28 11.89 -4.18
N GLU A 320 -5.10 11.30 -4.06
CA GLU A 320 -3.87 11.91 -4.52
C GLU A 320 -3.82 11.91 -6.06
N GLN A 321 -4.39 10.86 -6.67
CA GLN A 321 -4.34 10.64 -8.12
C GLN A 321 -5.62 11.11 -8.83
N PHE A 322 -6.53 11.77 -8.12
CA PHE A 322 -7.84 12.16 -8.65
C PHE A 322 -7.76 13.04 -9.90
N GLU A 323 -6.81 13.98 -9.93
CA GLU A 323 -6.62 14.88 -11.08
C GLU A 323 -6.13 14.13 -12.32
N LEU A 324 -5.27 13.11 -12.14
CA LEU A 324 -4.85 12.22 -13.22
C LEU A 324 -6.02 11.39 -13.72
N ILE A 325 -6.80 10.80 -12.81
CA ILE A 325 -8.01 10.02 -13.12
C ILE A 325 -8.99 10.85 -13.94
N ARG A 326 -9.27 12.10 -13.54
CA ARG A 326 -10.15 13.02 -14.29
C ARG A 326 -9.57 13.34 -15.67
N TRP A 327 -8.28 13.64 -15.74
CA TRP A 327 -7.58 13.96 -16.98
C TRP A 327 -7.62 12.80 -17.99
N MET A 328 -7.49 11.55 -17.51
CA MET A 328 -7.60 10.34 -18.33
C MET A 328 -9.04 10.07 -18.79
N HIS A 329 -10.03 10.25 -17.90
CA HIS A 329 -11.45 10.14 -18.25
C HIS A 329 -11.84 11.12 -19.37
N GLU A 330 -11.39 12.37 -19.30
CA GLU A 330 -11.64 13.40 -20.32
C GLU A 330 -11.06 13.06 -21.71
N ARG A 331 -10.17 12.06 -21.79
CA ARG A 331 -9.52 11.60 -23.02
C ARG A 331 -10.00 10.23 -23.49
N ASP A 332 -11.00 9.65 -22.81
CA ASP A 332 -11.54 8.32 -23.10
C ASP A 332 -10.48 7.20 -23.06
N VAL A 333 -9.40 7.38 -22.29
CA VAL A 333 -8.31 6.39 -22.12
C VAL A 333 -8.39 5.63 -20.80
N LEU A 334 -9.39 5.91 -19.97
CA LEU A 334 -9.56 5.27 -18.68
C LEU A 334 -10.34 3.96 -18.84
N HIS A 335 -9.83 2.88 -18.22
CA HIS A 335 -10.51 1.59 -18.26
C HIS A 335 -11.95 1.68 -17.71
N PRO A 336 -12.95 1.01 -18.32
CA PRO A 336 -14.36 1.09 -17.89
C PRO A 336 -14.59 0.62 -16.45
N GLU A 337 -13.86 -0.40 -16.03
CA GLU A 337 -13.81 -0.88 -14.65
C GLU A 337 -12.55 -0.31 -14.00
N LEU A 338 -12.66 0.82 -13.30
CA LEU A 338 -11.55 1.43 -12.58
C LEU A 338 -11.05 0.47 -11.48
N SER A 339 -9.79 0.04 -11.58
CA SER A 339 -9.18 -0.84 -10.58
C SER A 339 -8.38 0.00 -9.57
N VAL A 340 -8.60 -0.22 -8.27
CA VAL A 340 -7.89 0.46 -7.17
C VAL A 340 -7.29 -0.63 -6.27
N TYR A 341 -5.98 -0.58 -6.03
CA TYR A 341 -5.29 -1.58 -5.20
C TYR A 341 -5.51 -1.30 -3.71
N ASN A 342 -5.69 -2.34 -2.90
CA ASN A 342 -5.69 -2.23 -1.44
C ASN A 342 -4.73 -3.25 -0.81
N VAL A 343 -3.66 -2.74 -0.18
CA VAL A 343 -2.59 -3.52 0.46
C VAL A 343 -3.11 -4.48 1.56
N GLN A 344 -4.31 -4.24 2.13
CA GLN A 344 -4.90 -5.10 3.16
C GLN A 344 -5.70 -6.29 2.64
N HIS A 345 -6.05 -6.35 1.34
CA HIS A 345 -6.82 -7.45 0.77
C HIS A 345 -6.16 -7.95 -0.52
N SER A 346 -5.40 -9.03 -0.41
CA SER A 346 -4.72 -9.73 -1.51
C SER A 346 -5.64 -10.27 -2.62
N LEU A 347 -6.95 -10.00 -2.62
CA LEU A 347 -7.93 -10.70 -3.48
C LEU A 347 -9.16 -9.89 -3.94
N MET A 348 -9.20 -8.55 -3.90
CA MET A 348 -10.37 -7.81 -4.41
C MET A 348 -9.99 -6.69 -5.40
N LYS A 349 -10.38 -6.89 -6.67
CA LYS A 349 -10.48 -5.85 -7.71
C LYS A 349 -11.75 -5.04 -7.45
N ASP A 350 -11.66 -3.95 -6.70
CA ASP A 350 -12.85 -3.16 -6.39
C ASP A 350 -12.57 -1.66 -6.41
N SER A 351 -13.35 -0.96 -7.23
CA SER A 351 -13.22 0.46 -7.52
C SER A 351 -13.58 1.31 -6.28
N TYR A 352 -12.75 2.31 -5.98
CA TYR A 352 -13.04 3.36 -4.98
C TYR A 352 -13.20 2.97 -3.50
N ILE A 353 -12.82 1.76 -3.07
CA ILE A 353 -12.83 1.41 -1.63
C ILE A 353 -12.01 2.41 -0.80
N ALA A 354 -10.86 2.87 -1.30
CA ALA A 354 -10.02 3.87 -0.62
C ALA A 354 -10.79 5.18 -0.38
N ALA A 355 -11.44 5.74 -1.41
CA ALA A 355 -12.28 6.94 -1.26
C ALA A 355 -13.45 6.75 -0.28
N VAL A 356 -14.04 5.54 -0.22
CA VAL A 356 -15.09 5.19 0.74
C VAL A 356 -14.56 5.15 2.17
N LEU A 357 -13.41 4.50 2.39
CA LEU A 357 -12.75 4.40 3.70
C LEU A 357 -12.28 5.78 4.21
N ASN A 358 -11.84 6.63 3.29
CA ASN A 358 -11.31 7.97 3.59
C ASN A 358 -12.40 9.07 3.61
N ASP A 359 -13.67 8.74 3.33
CA ASP A 359 -14.81 9.67 3.29
C ASP A 359 -14.63 10.83 2.29
N ASN A 360 -14.05 10.55 1.13
CA ASN A 360 -13.82 11.56 0.09
C ASN A 360 -15.04 11.76 -0.79
N LEU A 361 -15.98 12.51 -0.22
CA LEU A 361 -17.29 12.75 -0.82
C LEU A 361 -17.23 13.29 -2.24
N ASP A 362 -16.29 14.19 -2.53
CA ASP A 362 -16.19 14.85 -3.84
C ASP A 362 -15.76 13.86 -4.94
N ILE A 363 -14.90 12.91 -4.57
CA ILE A 363 -14.42 11.85 -5.46
C ILE A 363 -15.51 10.80 -5.67
N LEU A 364 -16.22 10.44 -4.60
CA LEU A 364 -17.37 9.54 -4.67
C LEU A 364 -18.52 10.16 -5.49
N GLN A 365 -18.74 11.47 -5.39
CA GLN A 365 -19.67 12.22 -6.24
C GLN A 365 -19.30 12.09 -7.71
N TRP A 366 -18.05 12.40 -8.04
CA TRP A 366 -17.56 12.32 -9.40
C TRP A 366 -17.64 10.88 -9.95
N ALA A 367 -17.18 9.89 -9.17
CA ALA A 367 -17.23 8.49 -9.56
C ALA A 367 -18.67 8.00 -9.78
N ALA A 368 -19.62 8.45 -8.94
CA ALA A 368 -21.04 8.19 -9.14
C ALA A 368 -21.55 8.80 -10.44
N GLU A 369 -21.30 10.09 -10.67
CA GLU A 369 -21.77 10.80 -11.87
C GLU A 369 -21.23 10.20 -13.17
N LYS A 370 -19.97 9.73 -13.15
CA LYS A 370 -19.32 9.12 -14.32
C LYS A 370 -19.58 7.63 -14.46
N GLY A 371 -20.13 6.98 -13.43
CA GLY A 371 -20.52 5.57 -13.46
C GLY A 371 -19.43 4.58 -13.11
N TYR A 372 -18.44 4.99 -12.31
CA TYR A 372 -17.33 4.14 -11.86
C TYR A 372 -17.60 3.42 -10.54
N LEU A 373 -18.68 3.76 -9.82
CA LEU A 373 -19.05 3.08 -8.58
C LEU A 373 -19.75 1.74 -8.85
N THR A 374 -19.20 0.67 -8.28
CA THR A 374 -19.83 -0.66 -8.23
C THR A 374 -20.32 -0.99 -6.81
N ASP A 375 -21.23 -1.97 -6.73
CA ASP A 375 -22.30 -2.04 -5.73
C ASP A 375 -21.93 -2.52 -4.32
N THR A 376 -20.92 -3.35 -4.17
CA THR A 376 -20.81 -4.24 -2.99
C THR A 376 -20.08 -3.62 -1.81
N ASN A 377 -19.20 -2.65 -2.03
CA ASN A 377 -18.24 -2.22 -1.01
C ASN A 377 -18.59 -0.92 -0.27
N ILE A 378 -19.49 -0.12 -0.82
CA ILE A 378 -19.85 1.19 -0.30
C ILE A 378 -20.63 1.07 1.03
N TYR A 379 -21.62 0.16 1.06
CA TYR A 379 -22.47 -0.03 2.24
C TYR A 379 -21.77 -0.73 3.41
N GLN A 380 -20.67 -1.45 3.14
CA GLN A 380 -19.93 -2.16 4.17
C GLN A 380 -18.91 -1.25 4.88
N ASN A 381 -18.39 -0.23 4.19
CA ASN A 381 -17.20 0.50 4.63
C ASN A 381 -17.37 2.04 4.75
N GLY A 382 -18.46 2.65 4.25
CA GLY A 382 -18.66 4.10 4.27
C GLY A 382 -18.98 4.70 5.66
N SER A 383 -18.60 5.96 5.88
CA SER A 383 -18.95 6.70 7.10
C SER A 383 -20.47 6.98 7.16
N PRO A 384 -21.08 7.22 8.33
CA PRO A 384 -22.48 7.62 8.42
C PRO A 384 -22.81 8.82 7.51
N GLU A 385 -21.89 9.77 7.38
CA GLU A 385 -21.98 10.94 6.51
C GLU A 385 -21.88 10.56 5.01
N THR A 386 -20.98 9.65 4.63
CA THR A 386 -20.91 9.10 3.27
C THR A 386 -22.22 8.39 2.91
N ILE A 387 -22.74 7.57 3.84
CA ILE A 387 -23.98 6.82 3.67
C ILE A 387 -25.15 7.81 3.59
N GLU A 388 -25.22 8.85 4.42
CA GLU A 388 -26.25 9.90 4.35
C GLU A 388 -26.21 10.68 3.03
N TRP A 389 -25.03 10.99 2.51
CA TRP A 389 -24.90 11.60 1.19
C TRP A 389 -25.36 10.65 0.07
N LEU A 390 -24.95 9.38 0.10
CA LEU A 390 -25.42 8.34 -0.82
C LEU A 390 -26.95 8.25 -0.80
N MET A 391 -27.56 8.36 0.38
CA MET A 391 -29.01 8.32 0.57
C MET A 391 -29.79 9.43 -0.15
N ARG A 392 -29.18 10.56 -0.55
CA ARG A 392 -29.93 11.72 -1.07
C ARG A 392 -30.02 11.86 -2.59
N LYS A 393 -28.99 11.50 -3.35
CA LYS A 393 -28.91 11.80 -4.81
C LYS A 393 -28.25 10.68 -5.64
N PRO A 394 -27.10 10.12 -5.22
CA PRO A 394 -26.41 9.09 -6.00
C PRO A 394 -27.18 7.78 -6.02
N MET A 395 -27.78 7.39 -4.90
CA MET A 395 -28.56 6.15 -4.81
C MET A 395 -29.77 6.14 -5.75
N GLU A 396 -30.47 7.28 -5.89
CA GLU A 396 -31.57 7.40 -6.85
C GLU A 396 -31.09 7.15 -8.28
N TRP A 397 -29.90 7.66 -8.63
CA TRP A 397 -29.33 7.50 -9.96
C TRP A 397 -28.80 6.08 -10.21
N MET A 398 -28.14 5.48 -9.22
CA MET A 398 -27.63 4.10 -9.31
C MET A 398 -28.79 3.09 -9.43
N LEU A 399 -29.88 3.29 -8.69
CA LEU A 399 -31.08 2.46 -8.79
C LEU A 399 -31.81 2.62 -10.13
N GLN A 400 -31.81 3.83 -10.73
CA GLN A 400 -32.33 4.02 -12.09
C GLN A 400 -31.59 3.17 -13.10
N ARG A 401 -30.24 3.13 -13.03
CA ARG A 401 -29.40 2.32 -13.92
C ARG A 401 -29.56 0.82 -13.67
N LYS A 402 -29.47 0.38 -12.41
CA LYS A 402 -29.54 -1.04 -12.04
C LYS A 402 -30.87 -1.68 -12.39
N TRP A 403 -31.97 -1.00 -12.10
CA TRP A 403 -33.33 -1.52 -12.32
C TRP A 403 -33.99 -1.01 -13.61
N ASN A 404 -33.26 -0.22 -14.40
CA ASN A 404 -33.76 0.44 -15.61
C ASN A 404 -35.08 1.20 -15.39
N LYS A 405 -35.12 2.00 -14.31
CA LYS A 405 -36.31 2.75 -13.86
C LYS A 405 -36.17 4.25 -14.13
N ARG A 406 -37.29 4.95 -14.27
CA ARG A 406 -37.30 6.41 -14.47
C ARG A 406 -37.03 7.15 -13.16
N GLN A 407 -36.45 8.34 -13.26
CA GLN A 407 -36.08 9.18 -12.12
C GLN A 407 -37.26 9.46 -11.17
N ASP A 408 -38.43 9.75 -11.72
CA ASP A 408 -39.65 10.04 -10.94
C ASP A 408 -40.17 8.81 -10.19
N GLU A 409 -39.97 7.61 -10.74
CA GLU A 409 -40.33 6.34 -10.10
C GLU A 409 -39.41 6.06 -8.91
N VAL A 410 -38.09 6.22 -9.10
CA VAL A 410 -37.11 5.98 -8.03
C VAL A 410 -37.21 7.03 -6.93
N GLN A 411 -37.48 8.31 -7.25
CA GLN A 411 -37.69 9.35 -6.24
C GLN A 411 -38.83 9.04 -5.28
N ARG A 412 -39.89 8.36 -5.74
CA ARG A 412 -40.99 7.93 -4.88
C ARG A 412 -40.56 6.89 -3.84
N TRP A 413 -39.50 6.12 -4.10
CA TRP A 413 -38.98 5.12 -3.17
C TRP A 413 -38.38 5.76 -1.91
N PHE A 414 -37.90 7.01 -2.03
CA PHE A 414 -37.23 7.76 -0.96
C PHE A 414 -38.15 8.77 -0.24
N GLN A 415 -39.46 8.78 -0.52
CA GLN A 415 -40.44 9.66 0.14
C GLN A 415 -40.88 9.18 1.54
N ARG A 416 -40.22 8.15 2.08
CA ARG A 416 -40.51 7.59 3.41
C ARG A 416 -39.61 8.18 4.48
N GLU A 417 -40.11 8.34 5.70
CA GLU A 417 -39.35 8.93 6.82
C GLU A 417 -38.40 7.92 7.50
N ASP A 418 -38.55 6.61 7.23
CA ASP A 418 -37.86 5.51 7.92
C ASP A 418 -36.91 4.72 7.01
N ILE A 419 -36.04 5.41 6.29
CA ILE A 419 -35.02 4.79 5.44
C ILE A 419 -33.90 4.22 6.32
N LYS A 420 -33.89 2.89 6.50
CA LYS A 420 -32.86 2.16 7.28
C LYS A 420 -31.88 1.43 6.37
N ARG A 421 -30.66 1.19 6.86
CA ARG A 421 -29.59 0.49 6.14
C ARG A 421 -30.04 -0.87 5.61
N GLU A 422 -30.77 -1.64 6.41
CA GLU A 422 -31.24 -2.99 6.06
C GLU A 422 -32.28 -2.95 4.92
N TRP A 423 -33.15 -1.93 4.91
CA TRP A 423 -34.11 -1.74 3.84
C TRP A 423 -33.42 -1.35 2.53
N LEU A 424 -32.36 -0.53 2.58
CA LEU A 424 -31.59 -0.14 1.40
C LEU A 424 -30.81 -1.32 0.81
N MET A 425 -30.21 -2.16 1.64
CA MET A 425 -29.58 -3.41 1.19
C MET A 425 -30.61 -4.29 0.47
N HIS A 426 -31.79 -4.46 1.05
CA HIS A 426 -32.87 -5.22 0.43
C HIS A 426 -33.35 -4.60 -0.89
N LEU A 427 -33.57 -3.28 -0.93
CA LEU A 427 -33.95 -2.53 -2.14
C LEU A 427 -32.89 -2.69 -3.24
N TRP A 428 -31.61 -2.74 -2.86
CA TRP A 428 -30.50 -2.89 -3.78
C TRP A 428 -30.38 -4.30 -4.36
N GLU A 429 -30.60 -5.32 -3.53
CA GLU A 429 -30.51 -6.74 -3.90
C GLU A 429 -31.75 -7.23 -4.65
N HIS A 430 -32.93 -6.72 -4.29
CA HIS A 430 -34.21 -7.28 -4.73
C HIS A 430 -35.16 -6.27 -5.42
N GLY A 431 -34.84 -4.98 -5.41
CA GLY A 431 -35.72 -3.93 -5.93
C GLY A 431 -36.88 -3.63 -4.98
N ILE A 432 -37.89 -2.86 -5.44
CA ILE A 432 -39.18 -2.82 -4.74
C ILE A 432 -39.97 -4.04 -5.18
N ASP A 433 -39.87 -5.11 -4.41
CA ASP A 433 -40.99 -6.03 -4.31
C ASP A 433 -42.02 -5.39 -3.37
N ILE A 434 -43.27 -5.28 -3.79
CA ILE A 434 -44.36 -4.54 -3.11
C ILE A 434 -44.81 -5.26 -1.80
N SER A 435 -43.93 -6.06 -1.20
CA SER A 435 -44.23 -6.88 -0.04
C SER A 435 -43.12 -6.81 1.01
N LEU A 436 -42.96 -5.67 1.67
CA LEU A 436 -42.43 -5.68 3.04
C LEU A 436 -43.38 -4.91 3.96
N PRO A 437 -43.99 -5.57 4.96
CA PRO A 437 -44.85 -4.92 5.92
C PRO A 437 -44.01 -4.09 6.90
N THR A 438 -44.60 -2.99 7.36
CA THR A 438 -44.16 -2.19 8.49
C THR A 438 -43.76 -3.08 9.67
N VAL A 439 -42.46 -3.24 9.94
CA VAL A 439 -42.00 -3.92 11.15
C VAL A 439 -42.01 -2.91 12.29
N SER A 440 -43.12 -2.91 13.03
CA SER A 440 -43.20 -2.44 14.40
C SER A 440 -42.15 -3.15 15.25
N VAL A 441 -41.43 -2.35 16.04
CA VAL A 441 -40.51 -2.81 17.08
C VAL A 441 -41.28 -3.67 18.06
N GLU A 442 -41.07 -4.99 18.06
CA GLU A 442 -41.24 -5.80 19.26
C GLU A 442 -40.37 -7.06 19.22
N LYS A 443 -39.51 -7.14 20.23
CA LYS A 443 -38.65 -8.24 20.69
C LYS A 443 -38.98 -9.61 20.09
N ASN A 444 -38.03 -10.18 19.34
CA ASN A 444 -37.59 -11.58 19.44
C ASN A 444 -36.44 -11.86 18.45
N LEU A 445 -35.19 -11.67 18.89
CA LEU A 445 -34.03 -12.25 18.22
C LEU A 445 -33.74 -13.63 18.85
N PRO A 446 -33.70 -14.73 18.07
CA PRO A 446 -33.20 -16.00 18.58
C PRO A 446 -31.70 -15.92 18.81
N LYS A 447 -31.28 -16.18 20.06
CA LYS A 447 -29.90 -16.54 20.40
C LYS A 447 -29.58 -17.89 19.76
N ALA A 448 -28.68 -17.93 18.78
CA ALA A 448 -27.88 -19.12 18.49
C ALA A 448 -26.60 -18.76 17.72
N VAL A 449 -25.49 -18.61 18.46
CA VAL A 449 -24.26 -19.41 18.35
C VAL A 449 -23.27 -18.91 17.27
N TYR A 450 -22.45 -17.93 17.64
CA TYR A 450 -21.07 -17.83 17.16
C TYR A 450 -20.21 -18.75 18.03
N ASN A 451 -19.94 -19.95 17.55
CA ASN A 451 -18.86 -20.81 18.04
C ASN A 451 -18.41 -21.68 16.87
N LEU A 452 -17.45 -21.18 16.08
CA LEU A 452 -16.57 -22.05 15.33
C LEU A 452 -15.15 -21.56 15.56
N LYS A 453 -14.50 -22.28 16.48
CA LYS A 453 -13.06 -22.35 16.63
C LYS A 453 -12.47 -22.87 15.32
N TYR A 454 -11.34 -22.28 14.96
CA TYR A 454 -10.30 -22.94 14.17
C TYR A 454 -9.94 -24.27 14.83
N ASP A 455 -9.93 -25.36 14.05
CA ASP A 455 -8.99 -26.45 14.29
C ASP A 455 -8.50 -27.03 12.96
N GLN A 456 -7.19 -27.23 12.89
CA GLN A 456 -6.48 -27.83 11.78
C GLN A 456 -6.54 -29.35 11.92
N SER A 457 -7.12 -30.09 10.97
CA SER A 457 -6.61 -31.40 10.54
C SER A 457 -7.41 -31.94 9.34
N ASP A 458 -6.74 -32.78 8.55
CA ASP A 458 -7.33 -33.79 7.66
C ASP A 458 -7.70 -33.35 6.24
N ALA A 459 -6.69 -32.89 5.51
CA ALA A 459 -6.56 -33.21 4.10
C ALA A 459 -6.05 -34.66 3.95
N LEU A 460 -6.95 -35.64 3.81
CA LEU A 460 -6.66 -36.96 3.26
C LEU A 460 -7.91 -37.56 2.60
N GLU A 461 -7.83 -37.66 1.27
CA GLU A 461 -8.30 -38.80 0.48
C GLU A 461 -9.82 -39.09 0.36
N VAL A 462 -10.34 -39.04 -0.87
CA VAL A 462 -10.87 -40.20 -1.62
C VAL A 462 -11.92 -39.78 -2.69
N LYS A 463 -11.44 -39.87 -3.94
CA LYS A 463 -12.06 -40.43 -5.16
C LYS A 463 -13.36 -39.83 -5.75
N SER A 464 -13.15 -39.24 -6.93
CA SER A 464 -13.49 -39.84 -8.23
C SER A 464 -14.96 -40.22 -8.48
N ARG A 465 -15.60 -39.50 -9.42
CA ARG A 465 -16.45 -40.09 -10.46
C ARG A 465 -16.73 -39.08 -11.57
N ARG A 466 -15.93 -39.18 -12.65
CA ARG A 466 -16.30 -38.74 -14.00
C ARG A 466 -17.58 -39.49 -14.41
N HIS A 467 -18.59 -38.79 -14.89
CA HIS A 467 -19.66 -39.37 -15.69
C HIS A 467 -19.31 -39.20 -17.16
N LEU A 468 -18.96 -40.32 -17.78
CA LEU A 468 -18.98 -40.52 -19.23
C LEU A 468 -20.44 -40.74 -19.65
N LEU A 469 -20.90 -40.01 -20.66
CA LEU A 469 -21.88 -40.53 -21.61
C LEU A 469 -21.25 -40.41 -23.02
N THR A 470 -20.68 -41.54 -23.41
CA THR A 470 -20.57 -42.09 -24.77
C THR A 470 -21.86 -41.80 -25.56
N THR A 471 -21.89 -41.59 -26.88
CA THR A 471 -21.59 -42.49 -28.02
C THR A 471 -22.13 -41.73 -29.26
N MET A 472 -21.59 -41.70 -30.49
CA MET A 472 -21.44 -42.78 -31.49
C MET A 472 -20.84 -42.10 -32.75
N SER A 473 -19.67 -42.49 -33.25
CA SER A 473 -19.43 -43.43 -34.38
C SER A 473 -20.01 -43.00 -35.74
N PHE A 474 -19.20 -42.92 -36.79
CA PHE A 474 -19.09 -44.00 -37.80
C PHE A 474 -17.90 -43.77 -38.76
N GLU A 475 -17.19 -44.89 -38.97
CA GLU A 475 -16.20 -45.30 -40.00
C GLU A 475 -14.95 -44.46 -40.32
#